data_AF-A0A182EKM7-F1
#
_entry.id   AF-A0A182EKM7-F1
#
_cell.length_a   1.000
_cell.length_b   1.000
_cell.length_c   1.000
_cell.angle_alpha   90.00
_cell.angle_beta   90.00
_cell.angle_gamma   90.00
#
_symmetry.space_group_name_H-M   'P 1'
#
loop_
_entity.id
_entity.type
_entity.pdbx_description
1 polymer ?
#
loop_
_entity_poly.entity_id
_entity_poly.type
_entity_poly.pdbx_seq_one_letter_code
_entity_poly.pdbx_strand_id
1 'polypeptide(L)'
;MLEWPTAEMARARLDDIWENIVGSESTLHLRVDPLSKSISGTWQEQSKRFERKHYERDPLTVPKLRRGACYKIQIYTVTKSGIASAQKFEELLRISAPQVNITAKEIAKSTASFRVILESPVIFDPPECSLHVAVSDMRNMTIYDRTTPLTPEISPVVLEGLRPYHRYVINSQVICGKPSDKSCSPKFRAMEPVFFETRQDRPGPVRNLMVRILNPYSVQLFWLPPSLPNGIITHYIIGIHPMEDDQGSAWSVSVGAGSHQSPLSLHDNINSNNKQQPVEAVVDNLIGGMRYRMDVRAVTEAGEGDFTAASDAVHAEMPILPPPRPLSRIEIMYNTVHSTDLEIRYSTSMFNTKHGYLKKSALIVAETWGQAQKFDLWPAYVAIETAIEPLRKFLPPHFISEIIGANDTCDDIEVDTICNGPLKPATSYRFKLRLYTAPNMWTDSEYSEIATTSWFIHSRAI
;
A
#
# COMPACT_ATOMS: atom_id res chain seq x y z
N MET A 1 -55.28 -13.82 12.43
CA MET A 1 -56.66 -13.56 11.95
C MET A 1 -57.41 -14.87 12.07
N LEU A 2 -58.61 -14.86 12.63
CA LEU A 2 -59.48 -16.04 12.68
C LEU A 2 -60.58 -15.84 11.63
N GLU A 3 -60.70 -16.79 10.71
CA GLU A 3 -61.65 -16.73 9.60
C GLU A 3 -62.73 -17.80 9.73
N TRP A 4 -63.93 -17.48 9.25
CA TRP A 4 -65.01 -18.46 9.13
C TRP A 4 -64.77 -19.37 7.91
N PRO A 5 -65.28 -20.61 7.93
CA PRO A 5 -65.19 -21.51 6.77
C PRO A 5 -65.73 -20.83 5.50
N THR A 6 -64.96 -20.90 4.42
CA THR A 6 -65.33 -20.30 3.13
C THR A 6 -66.14 -21.24 2.24
N ALA A 7 -65.93 -22.56 2.38
CA ALA A 7 -66.62 -23.58 1.62
C ALA A 7 -68.11 -23.63 1.97
N GLU A 8 -68.96 -23.65 0.93
CA GLU A 8 -70.42 -23.62 1.05
C GLU A 8 -70.96 -24.78 1.90
N MET A 9 -70.45 -26.00 1.69
CA MET A 9 -70.82 -27.17 2.50
C MET A 9 -70.43 -27.03 3.97
N ALA A 10 -69.29 -26.41 4.27
CA ALA A 10 -68.84 -26.20 5.64
C ALA A 10 -69.68 -25.13 6.34
N ARG A 11 -70.13 -24.10 5.60
CA ARG A 11 -71.06 -23.08 6.09
C ARG A 11 -72.43 -23.66 6.40
N ALA A 12 -73.00 -24.41 5.45
CA ALA A 12 -74.31 -25.03 5.64
C ALA A 12 -74.33 -25.97 6.86
N ARG A 13 -73.26 -26.75 7.05
CA ARG A 13 -73.10 -27.58 8.26
C ARG A 13 -73.00 -26.76 9.54
N LEU A 14 -72.28 -25.63 9.50
CA LEU A 14 -72.10 -24.78 10.66
C LEU A 14 -73.41 -24.09 11.06
N ASP A 15 -74.19 -23.64 10.07
CA ASP A 15 -75.52 -23.06 10.28
C ASP A 15 -76.50 -24.09 10.87
N ASP A 16 -76.54 -25.30 10.30
CA ASP A 16 -77.36 -26.42 10.82
C ASP A 16 -77.03 -26.76 12.27
N ILE A 17 -75.74 -26.84 12.63
CA ILE A 17 -75.30 -27.08 14.01
C ILE A 17 -75.73 -25.92 14.93
N TRP A 18 -75.63 -24.67 14.47
CA TRP A 18 -75.98 -23.51 15.29
C TRP A 18 -77.49 -23.41 15.54
N GLU A 19 -78.31 -23.71 14.54
CA GLU A 19 -79.77 -23.67 14.65
C GLU A 19 -80.30 -24.85 15.49
N ASN A 20 -79.81 -26.06 15.24
CA ASN A 20 -80.42 -27.28 15.77
C ASN A 20 -79.77 -27.83 17.05
N ILE A 21 -78.50 -27.49 17.31
CA ILE A 21 -77.74 -28.07 18.45
C ILE A 21 -77.38 -27.00 19.49
N VAL A 22 -76.75 -25.90 19.05
CA VAL A 22 -76.22 -24.89 19.97
C VAL A 22 -77.28 -23.82 20.32
N GLY A 23 -78.24 -23.58 19.43
CA GLY A 23 -79.29 -22.58 19.60
C GLY A 23 -78.89 -21.18 19.09
N SER A 24 -79.87 -20.47 18.55
CA SER A 24 -79.71 -19.17 17.88
C SER A 24 -79.19 -18.03 18.77
N GLU A 25 -79.37 -18.17 20.08
CA GLU A 25 -78.97 -17.19 21.10
C GLU A 25 -77.52 -17.39 21.60
N SER A 26 -76.82 -18.40 21.08
CA SER A 26 -75.48 -18.76 21.53
C SER A 26 -74.39 -17.96 20.81
N THR A 27 -73.31 -17.67 21.54
CA THR A 27 -72.18 -16.86 21.05
C THR A 27 -70.87 -17.61 21.07
N LEU A 28 -69.99 -17.27 20.12
CA LEU A 28 -68.63 -17.78 20.02
C LEU A 28 -67.70 -16.88 20.84
N HIS A 29 -67.00 -17.47 21.80
CA HIS A 29 -66.01 -16.78 22.61
C HIS A 29 -64.61 -17.17 22.14
N LEU A 30 -63.79 -16.15 21.84
CA LEU A 30 -62.36 -16.27 21.63
C LEU A 30 -61.63 -15.68 22.84
N ARG A 31 -60.75 -16.46 23.45
CA ARG A 31 -59.85 -16.02 24.51
C ARG A 31 -58.40 -16.19 24.07
N VAL A 32 -57.61 -15.14 24.25
CA VAL A 32 -56.18 -15.12 23.93
C VAL A 32 -55.42 -14.74 25.20
N ASP A 33 -54.78 -15.74 25.80
CA ASP A 33 -54.02 -15.59 27.04
C ASP A 33 -52.50 -15.55 26.74
N PRO A 34 -51.76 -14.52 27.18
CA PRO A 34 -50.32 -14.48 27.04
C PRO A 34 -49.65 -15.49 27.98
N LEU A 35 -48.72 -16.28 27.44
CA LEU A 35 -47.96 -17.28 28.21
C LEU A 35 -46.57 -16.79 28.60
N SER A 36 -46.02 -15.86 27.83
CA SER A 36 -44.72 -15.27 28.12
C SER A 36 -44.81 -14.36 29.35
N LYS A 37 -44.07 -14.70 30.41
CA LYS A 37 -43.86 -13.81 31.57
C LYS A 37 -42.86 -12.70 31.19
N SER A 38 -43.10 -11.47 31.63
CA SER A 38 -42.12 -10.38 31.50
C SER A 38 -40.83 -10.73 32.26
N ILE A 39 -39.67 -10.43 31.69
CA ILE A 39 -38.36 -10.68 32.33
C ILE A 39 -38.24 -9.83 33.60
N SER A 40 -38.72 -8.59 33.56
CA SER A 40 -38.79 -7.68 34.71
C SER A 40 -39.85 -8.02 35.78
N GLY A 41 -40.80 -8.91 35.50
CA GLY A 41 -41.95 -9.17 36.39
C GLY A 41 -42.92 -8.00 36.61
N THR A 42 -42.66 -6.81 36.07
CA THR A 42 -43.41 -5.58 36.37
C THR A 42 -44.74 -5.44 35.63
N TRP A 43 -44.97 -6.22 34.58
CA TRP A 43 -46.17 -6.15 33.74
C TRP A 43 -46.72 -7.52 33.38
N GLN A 44 -48.01 -7.75 33.64
CA GLN A 44 -48.78 -8.88 33.12
C GLN A 44 -49.70 -8.39 31.99
N GLU A 45 -49.46 -8.88 30.77
CA GLU A 45 -50.38 -8.63 29.67
C GLU A 45 -51.74 -9.28 29.98
N GLN A 46 -52.82 -8.52 29.83
CA GLN A 46 -54.16 -9.01 30.13
C GLN A 46 -54.67 -9.93 29.02
N SER A 47 -55.43 -10.95 29.44
CA SER A 47 -56.20 -11.82 28.55
C SER A 47 -57.11 -10.99 27.65
N LYS A 48 -57.01 -11.17 26.34
CA LYS A 48 -57.94 -10.55 25.38
C LYS A 48 -59.11 -11.49 25.15
N ARG A 49 -60.32 -10.95 25.23
CA ARG A 49 -61.57 -11.70 25.06
C ARG A 49 -62.41 -11.05 23.99
N PHE A 50 -62.97 -11.87 23.11
CA PHE A 50 -63.86 -11.43 22.03
C PHE A 50 -65.07 -12.35 22.01
N GLU A 51 -66.20 -11.78 21.65
CA GLU A 51 -67.47 -12.48 21.50
C GLU A 51 -68.02 -12.17 20.10
N ARG A 52 -68.53 -13.20 19.43
CA ARG A 52 -69.12 -13.09 18.09
C ARG A 52 -70.41 -13.88 18.02
N LYS A 53 -71.41 -13.33 17.36
CA LYS A 53 -72.65 -14.05 17.02
C LYS A 53 -72.48 -14.82 15.72
N HIS A 54 -73.26 -15.87 15.53
CA HIS A 54 -73.15 -16.76 14.36
C HIS A 54 -73.33 -16.05 13.00
N TYR A 55 -74.13 -14.99 12.97
CA TYR A 55 -74.36 -14.20 11.77
C TYR A 55 -73.25 -13.16 11.49
N GLU A 56 -72.35 -12.91 12.44
CA GLU A 56 -71.21 -12.00 12.27
C GLU A 56 -70.04 -12.73 11.62
N ARG A 57 -70.10 -12.84 10.29
CA ARG A 57 -69.17 -13.62 9.47
C ARG A 57 -67.87 -12.90 9.11
N ASP A 58 -67.66 -11.69 9.61
CA ASP A 58 -66.42 -10.95 9.42
C ASP A 58 -65.26 -11.61 10.17
N PRO A 59 -64.06 -11.67 9.56
CA PRO A 59 -62.90 -12.25 10.21
C PRO A 59 -62.54 -11.49 11.49
N LEU A 60 -62.21 -12.24 12.54
CA LEU A 60 -61.83 -11.67 13.82
C LEU A 60 -60.31 -11.42 13.83
N THR A 61 -59.95 -10.14 13.88
CA THR A 61 -58.56 -9.71 14.02
C THR A 61 -58.26 -9.36 15.47
N VAL A 62 -57.28 -10.04 16.06
CA VAL A 62 -56.79 -9.73 17.40
C VAL A 62 -55.68 -8.68 17.29
N PRO A 63 -55.92 -7.42 17.65
CA PRO A 63 -54.94 -6.37 17.50
C PRO A 63 -53.89 -6.42 18.61
N LYS A 64 -52.76 -5.73 18.38
CA LYS A 64 -51.72 -5.47 19.40
C LYS A 64 -51.13 -6.74 20.03
N LEU A 65 -50.95 -7.81 19.26
CA LEU A 65 -50.20 -8.98 19.72
C LEU A 65 -48.70 -8.69 19.65
N ARG A 66 -47.93 -9.16 20.63
CA ARG A 66 -46.49 -8.97 20.68
C ARG A 66 -45.77 -9.97 19.77
N ARG A 67 -44.85 -9.46 18.94
CA ARG A 67 -43.98 -10.31 18.11
C ARG A 67 -43.09 -11.19 18.99
N GLY A 68 -42.87 -12.44 18.59
CA GLY A 68 -42.07 -13.42 19.35
C GLY A 68 -42.72 -14.00 20.61
N ALA A 69 -43.80 -13.39 21.11
CA ALA A 69 -44.53 -13.89 22.28
C ALA A 69 -45.40 -15.10 21.94
N CYS A 70 -45.56 -15.97 22.94
CA CYS A 70 -46.44 -17.14 22.85
C CYS A 70 -47.79 -16.85 23.50
N TYR A 71 -48.87 -17.19 22.81
CA TYR A 71 -50.22 -17.04 23.28
C TYR A 71 -50.95 -18.38 23.27
N LYS A 72 -51.79 -18.57 24.28
CA LYS A 72 -52.76 -19.64 24.37
C LYS A 72 -54.09 -19.15 23.81
N ILE A 73 -54.50 -19.72 22.70
CA ILE A 73 -55.72 -19.40 21.98
C ILE A 73 -56.77 -20.43 22.38
N GLN A 74 -57.91 -19.97 22.90
CA GLN A 74 -59.03 -20.82 23.26
C GLN A 74 -60.30 -20.36 22.55
N ILE A 75 -61.01 -21.29 21.90
CA ILE A 75 -62.28 -21.04 21.24
C ILE A 75 -63.33 -21.98 21.82
N TYR A 76 -64.47 -21.41 22.23
CA TYR A 76 -65.58 -22.16 22.81
C TYR A 76 -66.92 -21.45 22.60
N THR A 77 -68.01 -22.22 22.62
CA THR A 77 -69.37 -21.69 22.46
C THR A 77 -70.07 -21.57 23.81
N VAL A 78 -70.82 -20.48 24.00
CA VAL A 78 -71.56 -20.20 25.24
C VAL A 78 -73.04 -20.06 24.92
N THR A 79 -73.87 -20.81 25.65
CA THR A 79 -75.34 -20.75 25.63
C THR A 79 -75.87 -20.04 26.87
N LYS A 80 -77.18 -19.80 26.93
CA LYS A 80 -77.88 -19.29 28.14
C LYS A 80 -77.67 -20.15 29.39
N SER A 81 -77.37 -21.44 29.23
CA SER A 81 -77.16 -22.39 30.32
C SER A 81 -75.68 -22.59 30.69
N GLY A 82 -74.76 -21.95 29.98
CA GLY A 82 -73.31 -22.05 30.19
C GLY A 82 -72.54 -22.47 28.95
N ILE A 83 -71.28 -22.89 29.13
CA ILE A 83 -70.39 -23.32 28.05
C ILE A 83 -70.96 -24.60 27.41
N ALA A 84 -71.31 -24.52 26.13
CA ALA A 84 -71.95 -25.61 25.40
C ALA A 84 -70.94 -26.61 24.81
N SER A 85 -69.73 -26.14 24.49
CA SER A 85 -68.68 -26.99 23.93
C SER A 85 -68.11 -27.93 25.00
N ALA A 86 -68.28 -29.25 24.82
CA ALA A 86 -67.70 -30.28 25.69
C ALA A 86 -66.16 -30.24 25.71
N GLN A 87 -65.54 -29.83 24.60
CA GLN A 87 -64.10 -29.62 24.48
C GLN A 87 -63.85 -28.20 23.98
N LYS A 88 -63.02 -27.44 24.72
CA LYS A 88 -62.54 -26.14 24.25
C LYS A 88 -61.46 -26.39 23.21
N PHE A 89 -61.56 -25.74 22.06
CA PHE A 89 -60.43 -25.69 21.13
C PHE A 89 -59.31 -24.92 21.84
N GLU A 90 -58.10 -25.48 21.86
CA GLU A 90 -56.95 -24.90 22.53
C GLU A 90 -55.72 -25.08 21.65
N GLU A 91 -55.06 -23.98 21.32
CA GLU A 91 -53.83 -23.98 20.53
C GLU A 91 -52.82 -22.99 21.10
N LEU A 92 -51.55 -23.37 21.04
CA LEU A 92 -50.43 -22.55 21.48
C LEU A 92 -49.72 -22.00 20.25
N LEU A 93 -49.76 -20.68 20.10
CA LEU A 93 -49.22 -20.02 18.91
C LEU A 93 -48.22 -18.94 19.29
N ARG A 94 -47.01 -19.07 18.76
CA ARG A 94 -45.99 -18.02 18.81
C ARG A 94 -46.12 -17.11 17.60
N ILE A 95 -46.20 -15.80 17.86
CA ILE A 95 -46.25 -14.78 16.82
C ILE A 95 -44.87 -14.65 16.17
N SER A 96 -44.85 -14.27 14.88
CA SER A 96 -43.63 -14.04 14.11
C SER A 96 -42.59 -13.23 14.87
N ALA A 97 -41.32 -13.60 14.75
CA ALA A 97 -40.21 -12.86 15.36
C ALA A 97 -40.12 -11.42 14.81
N PRO A 98 -39.66 -10.45 15.63
CA PRO A 98 -39.49 -9.07 15.21
C PRO A 98 -38.43 -8.90 14.11
N GLN A 99 -38.50 -7.79 13.39
CA GLN A 99 -37.50 -7.38 12.41
C GLN A 99 -36.49 -6.45 13.07
N VAL A 100 -35.24 -6.60 12.67
CA VAL A 100 -34.13 -5.81 13.15
C VAL A 100 -33.41 -5.24 11.94
N ASN A 101 -33.13 -3.94 11.98
CA ASN A 101 -32.37 -3.25 10.96
C ASN A 101 -30.95 -3.04 11.49
N ILE A 102 -29.96 -3.57 10.76
CA ILE A 102 -28.55 -3.38 11.06
C ILE A 102 -28.03 -2.30 10.12
N THR A 103 -27.52 -1.22 10.69
CA THR A 103 -27.02 -0.06 9.94
C THR A 103 -25.57 0.20 10.29
N ALA A 104 -24.74 0.48 9.27
CA ALA A 104 -23.35 0.85 9.48
C ALA A 104 -23.28 2.19 10.23
N LYS A 105 -22.54 2.21 11.34
CA LYS A 105 -22.21 3.45 12.06
C LYS A 105 -20.89 3.99 11.56
N GLU A 106 -19.87 3.13 11.51
CA GLU A 106 -18.52 3.49 11.11
C GLU A 106 -17.83 2.26 10.52
N ILE A 107 -17.12 2.46 9.40
CA ILE A 107 -16.33 1.42 8.75
C ILE A 107 -14.94 2.00 8.50
N ALA A 108 -13.94 1.45 9.18
CA ALA A 108 -12.54 1.81 9.07
C ALA A 108 -11.77 0.74 8.28
N LYS A 109 -10.44 0.82 8.33
CA LYS A 109 -9.53 -0.10 7.62
C LYS A 109 -9.47 -1.50 8.22
N SER A 110 -9.54 -1.61 9.55
CA SER A 110 -9.44 -2.88 10.29
C SER A 110 -10.55 -3.07 11.32
N THR A 111 -11.47 -2.12 11.43
CA THR A 111 -12.60 -2.17 12.37
C THR A 111 -13.87 -1.73 11.67
N ALA A 112 -15.01 -2.22 12.18
CA ALA A 112 -16.32 -1.75 11.75
C ALA A 112 -17.30 -1.82 12.91
N SER A 113 -18.21 -0.85 12.98
CA SER A 113 -19.26 -0.80 14.00
C SER A 113 -20.64 -0.64 13.36
N PHE A 114 -21.59 -1.44 13.83
CA PHE A 114 -22.95 -1.46 13.34
C PHE A 114 -23.93 -1.21 14.47
N ARG A 115 -24.90 -0.33 14.22
CA ARG A 115 -26.05 -0.11 15.09
C ARG A 115 -27.15 -1.08 14.72
N VAL A 116 -27.79 -1.62 15.74
CA VAL A 116 -28.85 -2.59 15.63
C VAL A 116 -30.13 -1.95 16.18
N ILE A 117 -31.15 -1.80 15.34
CA ILE A 117 -32.38 -1.08 15.68
C ILE A 117 -33.56 -1.99 15.42
N LEU A 118 -34.49 -2.12 16.38
CA LEU A 118 -35.76 -2.80 16.12
C LEU A 118 -36.65 -1.90 15.28
N GLU A 119 -37.13 -2.41 14.15
CA GLU A 119 -37.95 -1.65 13.20
C GLU A 119 -39.30 -1.23 13.80
N SER A 120 -39.84 -2.02 14.73
CA SER A 120 -40.97 -1.65 15.56
C SER A 120 -40.49 -1.54 17.01
N PRO A 121 -40.55 -0.37 17.67
CA PRO A 121 -40.16 -0.23 19.06
C PRO A 121 -41.03 -1.16 19.90
N VAL A 122 -40.41 -2.17 20.48
CA VAL A 122 -41.08 -3.04 21.43
C VAL A 122 -41.15 -2.24 22.73
N ILE A 123 -42.36 -1.80 23.10
CA ILE A 123 -42.59 -0.90 24.24
C ILE A 123 -42.23 -1.59 25.59
N PHE A 124 -42.01 -2.91 25.61
CA PHE A 124 -41.73 -3.69 26.82
C PHE A 124 -40.83 -4.91 26.52
N ASP A 125 -40.06 -5.38 27.52
CA ASP A 125 -39.14 -6.53 27.45
C ASP A 125 -39.54 -7.59 26.40
N PRO A 126 -38.76 -7.79 25.33
CA PRO A 126 -39.06 -8.83 24.34
C PRO A 126 -38.93 -10.21 25.03
N PRO A 127 -39.98 -11.03 25.04
CA PRO A 127 -39.94 -12.32 25.71
C PRO A 127 -39.08 -13.31 24.91
N GLU A 128 -38.12 -13.95 25.59
CA GLU A 128 -37.31 -15.09 25.11
C GLU A 128 -36.85 -15.01 23.64
N CYS A 129 -36.51 -13.82 23.15
CA CYS A 129 -35.93 -13.64 21.83
C CYS A 129 -34.43 -13.35 21.92
N SER A 130 -33.65 -13.94 21.02
CA SER A 130 -32.24 -13.64 20.83
C SER A 130 -31.96 -13.25 19.37
N LEU A 131 -30.99 -12.36 19.20
CA LEU A 131 -30.43 -11.99 17.91
C LEU A 131 -29.12 -12.75 17.72
N HIS A 132 -29.08 -13.60 16.70
CA HIS A 132 -27.88 -14.24 16.20
C HIS A 132 -27.30 -13.39 15.06
N VAL A 133 -26.04 -13.00 15.19
CA VAL A 133 -25.30 -12.25 14.16
C VAL A 133 -24.02 -13.02 13.83
N ALA A 134 -23.88 -13.37 12.56
CA ALA A 134 -22.69 -13.98 12.01
C ALA A 134 -22.12 -13.09 10.90
N VAL A 135 -20.82 -12.79 10.97
CA VAL A 135 -20.11 -12.04 9.94
C VAL A 135 -19.10 -12.96 9.28
N SER A 136 -19.16 -13.04 7.96
CA SER A 136 -18.24 -13.84 7.18
C SER A 136 -17.60 -13.05 6.04
N ASP A 137 -16.41 -13.48 5.66
CA ASP A 137 -15.75 -13.08 4.43
C ASP A 137 -16.51 -13.65 3.20
N MET A 138 -16.30 -13.09 2.00
CA MET A 138 -16.70 -13.64 0.70
C MET A 138 -16.23 -15.07 0.44
N ARG A 139 -15.22 -15.57 1.17
CA ARG A 139 -14.82 -16.98 1.16
C ARG A 139 -15.64 -17.87 2.12
N ASN A 140 -16.74 -17.37 2.67
CA ASN A 140 -17.57 -18.03 3.70
C ASN A 140 -16.81 -18.37 5.00
N MET A 141 -15.73 -17.65 5.30
CA MET A 141 -15.03 -17.80 6.59
C MET A 141 -15.67 -16.88 7.62
N THR A 142 -16.30 -17.47 8.65
CA THR A 142 -16.92 -16.73 9.75
C THR A 142 -15.86 -16.14 10.67
N ILE A 143 -15.88 -14.83 10.83
CA ILE A 143 -14.93 -14.06 11.67
C ILE A 143 -15.58 -13.54 12.95
N TYR A 144 -16.91 -13.52 13.00
CA TYR A 144 -17.69 -13.10 14.15
C TYR A 144 -18.96 -13.95 14.19
N ASP A 145 -19.26 -14.51 15.34
CA ASP A 145 -20.49 -15.26 15.60
C ASP A 145 -20.91 -14.99 17.05
N ARG A 146 -22.08 -14.35 17.21
CA ARG A 146 -22.60 -14.03 18.53
C ARG A 146 -24.11 -14.11 18.56
N THR A 147 -24.62 -14.75 19.61
CA THR A 147 -26.03 -14.71 19.99
C THR A 147 -26.19 -13.80 21.19
N THR A 148 -27.05 -12.78 21.08
CA THR A 148 -27.33 -11.82 22.15
C THR A 148 -28.82 -11.80 22.47
N PRO A 149 -29.23 -11.62 23.74
CA PRO A 149 -30.63 -11.42 24.07
C PRO A 149 -31.13 -10.14 23.40
N LEU A 150 -32.33 -10.20 22.84
CA LEU A 150 -32.96 -9.01 22.29
C LEU A 150 -33.39 -8.13 23.48
N THR A 151 -32.97 -6.88 23.53
CA THR A 151 -33.35 -5.89 24.56
C THR A 151 -33.84 -4.61 23.86
N PRO A 152 -34.57 -3.71 24.54
CA PRO A 152 -34.97 -2.43 23.95
C PRO A 152 -33.77 -1.60 23.46
N GLU A 153 -32.66 -1.67 24.20
CA GLU A 153 -31.37 -1.11 23.81
C GLU A 153 -30.42 -2.28 23.45
N ILE A 154 -30.18 -2.49 22.16
CA ILE A 154 -29.27 -3.54 21.69
C ILE A 154 -27.86 -2.96 21.59
N SER A 155 -26.89 -3.65 22.19
CA SER A 155 -25.47 -3.29 22.07
C SER A 155 -25.02 -3.27 20.61
N PRO A 156 -24.18 -2.32 20.20
CA PRO A 156 -23.66 -2.28 18.84
C PRO A 156 -22.80 -3.51 18.55
N VAL A 157 -22.82 -3.95 17.30
CA VAL A 157 -21.90 -4.98 16.80
C VAL A 157 -20.59 -4.30 16.47
N VAL A 158 -19.54 -4.61 17.23
CA VAL A 158 -18.18 -4.09 17.03
C VAL A 158 -17.30 -5.21 16.51
N LEU A 159 -16.65 -4.96 15.38
CA LEU A 159 -15.76 -5.87 14.69
C LEU A 159 -14.35 -5.27 14.69
N GLU A 160 -13.37 -6.08 15.05
CA GLU A 160 -11.95 -5.73 15.08
C GLU A 160 -11.13 -6.78 14.33
N GLY A 161 -9.92 -6.41 13.90
CA GLY A 161 -9.03 -7.32 13.16
C GLY A 161 -9.52 -7.66 11.75
N LEU A 162 -10.34 -6.80 11.15
CA LEU A 162 -10.77 -6.94 9.75
C LEU A 162 -9.58 -6.69 8.80
N ARG A 163 -9.64 -7.31 7.63
CA ARG A 163 -8.68 -7.06 6.55
C ARG A 163 -9.04 -5.76 5.83
N PRO A 164 -8.06 -4.88 5.52
CA PRO A 164 -8.30 -3.70 4.70
C PRO A 164 -8.72 -4.03 3.28
N TYR A 165 -9.49 -3.13 2.67
CA TYR A 165 -10.02 -3.25 1.31
C TYR A 165 -10.63 -4.63 1.00
N HIS A 166 -11.46 -5.10 1.93
CA HIS A 166 -12.00 -6.45 1.89
C HIS A 166 -13.51 -6.45 2.14
N ARG A 167 -14.22 -7.28 1.40
CA ARG A 167 -15.69 -7.35 1.44
C ARG A 167 -16.15 -8.40 2.44
N TYR A 168 -17.15 -8.04 3.22
CA TYR A 168 -17.75 -8.88 4.25
C TYR A 168 -19.27 -8.89 4.12
N VAL A 169 -19.90 -9.94 4.65
CA VAL A 169 -21.35 -10.09 4.73
C VAL A 169 -21.76 -10.35 6.17
N ILE A 170 -22.81 -9.65 6.61
CA ILE A 170 -23.46 -9.84 7.90
C ILE A 170 -24.77 -10.59 7.66
N ASN A 171 -24.84 -11.80 8.19
CA ASN A 171 -26.05 -12.59 8.26
C ASN A 171 -26.63 -12.48 9.67
N SER A 172 -27.90 -12.14 9.78
CA SER A 172 -28.56 -12.03 11.09
C SER A 172 -29.92 -12.71 11.12
N GLN A 173 -30.24 -13.27 12.28
CA GLN A 173 -31.48 -13.99 12.51
C GLN A 173 -31.99 -13.73 13.92
N VAL A 174 -33.28 -13.43 14.03
CA VAL A 174 -33.96 -13.37 15.33
C VAL A 174 -34.60 -14.73 15.61
N ILE A 175 -34.36 -15.23 16.81
CA ILE A 175 -34.83 -16.52 17.31
C ILE A 175 -35.70 -16.24 18.53
N CYS A 176 -36.98 -16.62 18.51
CA CYS A 176 -37.89 -16.44 19.65
C CYS A 176 -38.41 -17.78 20.16
N GLY A 177 -38.26 -18.01 21.47
CA GLY A 177 -38.61 -19.25 22.15
C GLY A 177 -37.42 -20.19 22.30
N LYS A 178 -37.52 -21.10 23.27
CA LYS A 178 -36.49 -22.11 23.55
C LYS A 178 -36.68 -23.33 22.64
N PRO A 179 -35.59 -23.96 22.17
CA PRO A 179 -35.68 -25.22 21.41
C PRO A 179 -36.36 -26.34 22.19
N SER A 180 -36.31 -26.29 23.53
CA SER A 180 -36.89 -27.29 24.43
C SER A 180 -38.40 -27.13 24.67
N ASP A 181 -39.00 -26.00 24.28
CA ASP A 181 -40.43 -25.77 24.45
C ASP A 181 -41.24 -26.42 23.31
N LYS A 182 -41.62 -27.69 23.53
CA LYS A 182 -42.50 -28.42 22.60
C LYS A 182 -43.94 -27.90 22.60
N SER A 183 -44.34 -27.20 23.67
CA SER A 183 -45.68 -26.65 23.84
C SER A 183 -45.90 -25.47 22.90
N CYS A 184 -44.86 -24.64 22.72
CA CYS A 184 -44.91 -23.47 21.86
C CYS A 184 -43.69 -23.33 20.96
N SER A 185 -43.82 -23.84 19.73
CA SER A 185 -42.71 -23.95 18.78
C SER A 185 -41.98 -22.62 18.55
N PRO A 186 -40.64 -22.66 18.42
CA PRO A 186 -39.85 -21.45 18.18
C PRO A 186 -40.16 -20.85 16.81
N LYS A 187 -40.06 -19.52 16.72
CA LYS A 187 -40.19 -18.78 15.47
C LYS A 187 -38.87 -18.10 15.16
N PHE A 188 -38.46 -18.19 13.90
CA PHE A 188 -37.22 -17.64 13.40
C PHE A 188 -37.54 -16.60 12.33
N ARG A 189 -36.73 -15.55 12.25
CA ARG A 189 -36.78 -14.59 11.15
C ARG A 189 -35.36 -14.22 10.75
N ALA A 190 -34.96 -14.66 9.56
CA ALA A 190 -33.72 -14.20 8.93
C ALA A 190 -33.92 -12.79 8.37
N MET A 191 -32.93 -11.93 8.56
CA MET A 191 -32.88 -10.61 7.94
C MET A 191 -32.18 -10.70 6.59
N GLU A 192 -32.35 -9.67 5.77
CA GLU A 192 -31.57 -9.53 4.54
C GLU A 192 -30.07 -9.37 4.85
N PRO A 193 -29.18 -10.01 4.08
CA PRO A 193 -27.74 -9.88 4.29
C PRO A 193 -27.25 -8.44 4.07
N VAL A 194 -26.42 -7.95 4.99
CA VAL A 194 -25.79 -6.62 4.85
C VAL A 194 -24.36 -6.78 4.36
N PHE A 195 -24.05 -6.18 3.22
CA PHE A 195 -22.69 -6.17 2.64
C PHE A 195 -21.95 -4.89 3.01
N PHE A 196 -20.67 -5.00 3.33
CA PHE A 196 -19.80 -3.85 3.55
C PHE A 196 -18.37 -4.14 3.10
N GLU A 197 -17.62 -3.06 2.83
CA GLU A 197 -16.22 -3.12 2.45
C GLU A 197 -15.41 -2.22 3.40
N THR A 198 -14.32 -2.75 3.94
CA THR A 198 -13.38 -1.97 4.75
C THR A 198 -12.64 -0.94 3.91
N ARG A 199 -12.21 0.16 4.54
CA ARG A 199 -11.43 1.20 3.85
C ARG A 199 -10.10 0.64 3.36
N GLN A 200 -9.55 1.26 2.31
CA GLN A 200 -8.18 0.98 1.88
C GLN A 200 -7.17 1.31 2.98
N ASP A 201 -6.05 0.62 2.95
CA ASP A 201 -4.89 0.91 3.79
C ASP A 201 -3.63 0.92 2.92
N ARG A 202 -2.51 1.26 3.55
CA ARG A 202 -1.21 1.23 2.91
C ARG A 202 -0.88 -0.17 2.38
N PRO A 203 -0.31 -0.29 1.17
CA PRO A 203 0.13 -1.57 0.63
C PRO A 203 1.23 -2.21 1.46
N GLY A 204 1.35 -3.54 1.34
CA GLY A 204 2.57 -4.24 1.70
C GLY A 204 3.72 -4.00 0.72
N PRO A 205 4.89 -4.60 0.99
CA PRO A 205 6.07 -4.47 0.13
C PRO A 205 5.86 -5.11 -1.26
N VAL A 206 6.57 -4.59 -2.25
CA VAL A 206 6.68 -5.26 -3.55
C VAL A 206 7.40 -6.59 -3.41
N ARG A 207 7.23 -7.49 -4.39
CA ARG A 207 7.86 -8.81 -4.35
C ARG A 207 8.89 -8.94 -5.45
N ASN A 208 9.91 -9.76 -5.20
CA ASN A 208 10.93 -10.09 -6.20
C ASN A 208 11.54 -8.86 -6.88
N LEU A 209 11.85 -7.81 -6.12
CA LEU A 209 12.56 -6.65 -6.66
C LEU A 209 13.95 -7.08 -7.12
N MET A 210 14.27 -6.75 -8.36
CA MET A 210 15.53 -7.08 -8.99
C MET A 210 16.02 -5.89 -9.83
N VAL A 211 17.34 -5.83 -10.03
CA VAL A 211 18.00 -4.77 -10.79
C VAL A 211 18.91 -5.36 -11.86
N ARG A 212 18.92 -4.72 -13.04
CA ARG A 212 19.83 -5.01 -14.14
C ARG A 212 20.51 -3.74 -14.59
N ILE A 213 21.84 -3.74 -14.60
CA ILE A 213 22.63 -2.62 -15.12
C ILE A 213 22.52 -2.60 -16.63
N LEU A 214 22.13 -1.45 -17.21
CA LEU A 214 22.04 -1.27 -18.66
C LEU A 214 23.32 -0.64 -19.21
N ASN A 215 23.82 0.38 -18.52
CA ASN A 215 25.05 1.10 -18.82
C ASN A 215 25.54 1.83 -17.56
N PRO A 216 26.68 2.53 -17.57
CA PRO A 216 27.21 3.24 -16.39
C PRO A 216 26.30 4.29 -15.75
N TYR A 217 25.24 4.73 -16.43
CA TYR A 217 24.36 5.81 -15.98
C TYR A 217 22.91 5.39 -15.78
N SER A 218 22.58 4.12 -16.03
CA SER A 218 21.20 3.67 -15.92
C SER A 218 21.08 2.19 -15.60
N VAL A 219 20.01 1.89 -14.86
CA VAL A 219 19.60 0.54 -14.50
C VAL A 219 18.14 0.33 -14.86
N GLN A 220 17.76 -0.93 -15.04
CA GLN A 220 16.39 -1.37 -15.14
C GLN A 220 16.00 -2.14 -13.89
N LEU A 221 14.92 -1.73 -13.25
CA LEU A 221 14.31 -2.39 -12.12
C LEU A 221 13.09 -3.18 -12.57
N PHE A 222 12.86 -4.32 -11.92
CA PHE A 222 11.72 -5.20 -12.18
C PHE A 222 11.20 -5.80 -10.87
N TRP A 223 9.89 -5.79 -10.66
CA TRP A 223 9.25 -6.28 -9.44
C TRP A 223 7.83 -6.77 -9.70
N LEU A 224 7.31 -7.57 -8.77
CA LEU A 224 5.92 -8.02 -8.74
C LEU A 224 5.11 -7.17 -7.76
N PRO A 225 3.80 -6.97 -8.01
CA PRO A 225 2.91 -6.30 -7.07
C PRO A 225 2.88 -6.97 -5.68
N PRO A 226 2.57 -6.19 -4.61
CA PRO A 226 2.44 -6.72 -3.26
C PRO A 226 1.41 -7.86 -3.16
N SER A 227 1.69 -8.87 -2.33
CA SER A 227 0.68 -9.90 -2.00
C SER A 227 -0.50 -9.35 -1.20
N LEU A 228 -0.26 -8.29 -0.44
CA LEU A 228 -1.24 -7.57 0.36
C LEU A 228 -1.34 -6.14 -0.15
N PRO A 229 -2.05 -5.89 -1.26
CA PRO A 229 -2.17 -4.55 -1.82
C PRO A 229 -2.99 -3.62 -0.92
N ASN A 230 -3.88 -4.18 -0.08
CA ASN A 230 -4.75 -3.45 0.87
C ASN A 230 -5.56 -2.30 0.22
N GLY A 231 -5.76 -2.36 -1.10
CA GLY A 231 -6.29 -1.27 -1.89
C GLY A 231 -5.98 -1.41 -3.38
N ILE A 232 -6.35 -0.38 -4.13
CA ILE A 232 -6.01 -0.22 -5.55
C ILE A 232 -4.65 0.50 -5.61
N ILE A 233 -3.65 -0.16 -6.20
CA ILE A 233 -2.34 0.46 -6.41
C ILE A 233 -2.45 1.52 -7.51
N THR A 234 -2.08 2.76 -7.20
CA THR A 234 -2.13 3.90 -8.13
C THR A 234 -0.81 4.09 -8.86
N HIS A 235 0.30 3.98 -8.13
CA HIS A 235 1.67 4.10 -8.63
C HIS A 235 2.66 3.45 -7.67
N TYR A 236 3.90 3.37 -8.10
CA TYR A 236 5.06 2.95 -7.33
C TYR A 236 6.03 4.12 -7.17
N ILE A 237 6.78 4.13 -6.07
CA ILE A 237 7.84 5.09 -5.81
C ILE A 237 9.14 4.31 -5.69
N ILE A 238 10.10 4.61 -6.56
CA ILE A 238 11.47 4.07 -6.49
C ILE A 238 12.30 5.05 -5.66
N GLY A 239 12.83 4.63 -4.51
CA GLY A 239 13.82 5.38 -3.75
C GLY A 239 15.23 5.05 -4.23
N ILE A 240 16.07 6.06 -4.47
CA ILE A 240 17.46 5.90 -4.90
C ILE A 240 18.38 6.56 -3.88
N HIS A 241 19.23 5.76 -3.26
CA HIS A 241 20.13 6.16 -2.18
C HIS A 241 21.59 5.90 -2.57
N PRO A 242 22.40 6.94 -2.83
CA PRO A 242 23.85 6.80 -2.98
C PRO A 242 24.49 6.26 -1.70
N MET A 243 25.45 5.33 -1.81
CA MET A 243 26.11 4.71 -0.64
C MET A 243 27.45 5.33 -0.24
N GLU A 244 28.11 6.04 -1.14
CA GLU A 244 29.50 6.49 -0.96
C GLU A 244 29.63 7.92 -0.39
N ASP A 245 28.54 8.56 0.05
CA ASP A 245 28.59 9.93 0.60
C ASP A 245 27.33 10.34 1.41
N ASP A 246 27.53 11.06 2.52
CA ASP A 246 26.48 11.75 3.29
C ASP A 246 25.91 12.98 2.53
N GLN A 247 26.60 13.48 1.50
CA GLN A 247 26.12 14.58 0.64
C GLN A 247 25.28 14.10 -0.56
N GLY A 248 25.20 12.79 -0.79
CA GLY A 248 24.36 12.20 -1.83
C GLY A 248 22.87 12.29 -1.48
N SER A 249 22.21 13.41 -1.82
CA SER A 249 20.77 13.54 -1.58
C SER A 249 20.01 12.39 -2.26
N ALA A 250 19.37 11.56 -1.44
CA ALA A 250 18.47 10.53 -1.90
C ALA A 250 17.30 11.18 -2.65
N TRP A 251 16.86 10.53 -3.72
CA TRP A 251 15.79 11.04 -4.57
C TRP A 251 14.86 9.90 -4.96
N SER A 252 13.70 10.25 -5.52
CA SER A 252 12.71 9.26 -5.89
C SER A 252 12.08 9.50 -7.26
N VAL A 253 11.61 8.41 -7.86
CA VAL A 253 10.91 8.38 -9.16
C VAL A 253 9.55 7.72 -8.97
N SER A 254 8.50 8.36 -9.48
CA SER A 254 7.16 7.78 -9.50
C SER A 254 6.89 7.04 -10.81
N VAL A 255 6.38 5.82 -10.71
CA VAL A 255 6.09 4.91 -11.82
C VAL A 255 4.62 4.52 -11.77
N GLY A 256 3.85 4.78 -12.83
CA GLY A 256 2.41 4.48 -12.82
C GLY A 256 2.12 2.99 -12.69
N ALA A 257 1.01 2.61 -12.04
CA ALA A 257 0.67 1.19 -11.88
C ALA A 257 0.39 0.45 -13.22
N GLY A 258 0.13 1.19 -14.30
CA GLY A 258 -0.07 0.67 -15.66
C GLY A 258 1.13 0.82 -16.61
N SER A 259 2.28 1.32 -16.16
CA SER A 259 3.43 1.52 -17.06
C SER A 259 4.14 0.19 -17.35
N HIS A 260 4.21 -0.15 -18.64
CA HIS A 260 4.93 -1.28 -19.24
C HIS A 260 4.59 -2.68 -18.71
N GLN A 261 3.35 -3.11 -18.96
CA GLN A 261 3.10 -4.52 -19.28
C GLN A 261 3.83 -4.84 -20.60
N SER A 262 5.12 -5.18 -20.54
CA SER A 262 5.88 -5.61 -21.73
C SER A 262 5.17 -6.80 -22.38
N PRO A 263 4.74 -6.73 -23.65
CA PRO A 263 4.21 -7.90 -24.34
C PRO A 263 5.39 -8.82 -24.66
N LEU A 264 5.85 -9.60 -23.68
CA LEU A 264 6.66 -10.77 -23.94
C LEU A 264 5.76 -11.85 -24.54
N SER A 265 5.32 -11.60 -25.76
CA SER A 265 4.89 -12.61 -26.71
C SER A 265 6.12 -13.10 -27.45
N LEU A 266 6.81 -14.09 -26.89
CA LEU A 266 7.53 -15.09 -27.67
C LEU A 266 7.20 -16.46 -27.09
N HIS A 267 6.12 -17.02 -27.64
CA HIS A 267 5.84 -18.44 -27.75
C HIS A 267 6.09 -19.29 -26.49
N ASP A 268 5.16 -19.23 -25.54
CA ASP A 268 4.91 -20.41 -24.71
C ASP A 268 3.42 -20.52 -24.39
N ASN A 269 2.77 -21.39 -25.15
CA ASN A 269 1.34 -21.69 -25.07
C ASN A 269 1.12 -22.67 -23.90
N ILE A 270 1.40 -22.22 -22.67
CA ILE A 270 1.24 -23.02 -21.45
C ILE A 270 0.36 -22.23 -20.47
N ASN A 271 -0.93 -22.59 -20.45
CA ASN A 271 -1.90 -22.40 -19.37
C ASN A 271 -1.78 -21.09 -18.58
N SER A 272 -2.50 -20.06 -19.05
CA SER A 272 -2.69 -18.78 -18.38
C SER A 272 -3.51 -18.93 -17.07
N ASN A 273 -2.87 -19.46 -16.04
CA ASN A 273 -3.32 -19.31 -14.66
C ASN A 273 -2.44 -18.24 -13.98
N ASN A 274 -2.94 -17.01 -13.90
CA ASN A 274 -2.51 -15.95 -12.96
C ASN A 274 -1.00 -15.70 -12.80
N LYS A 275 -0.21 -15.64 -13.88
CA LYS A 275 1.13 -15.02 -13.79
C LYS A 275 0.97 -13.50 -13.76
N GLN A 276 0.95 -12.93 -12.55
CA GLN A 276 1.05 -11.49 -12.36
C GLN A 276 2.30 -11.00 -13.10
N GLN A 277 2.11 -10.09 -14.04
CA GLN A 277 3.19 -9.58 -14.88
C GLN A 277 4.09 -8.66 -14.03
N PRO A 278 5.43 -8.77 -14.15
CA PRO A 278 6.33 -7.85 -13.47
C PRO A 278 6.17 -6.44 -14.02
N VAL A 279 6.24 -5.46 -13.13
CA VAL A 279 6.34 -4.04 -13.46
C VAL A 279 7.82 -3.74 -13.68
N GLU A 280 8.12 -2.95 -14.70
CA GLU A 280 9.49 -2.58 -15.07
C GLU A 280 9.65 -1.06 -15.12
N ALA A 281 10.81 -0.56 -14.72
CA ALA A 281 11.16 0.85 -14.84
C ALA A 281 12.66 1.03 -15.08
N VAL A 282 13.02 2.05 -15.85
CA VAL A 282 14.41 2.46 -16.06
C VAL A 282 14.69 3.69 -15.21
N VAL A 283 15.76 3.61 -14.42
CA VAL A 283 16.32 4.74 -13.68
C VAL A 283 17.57 5.18 -14.40
N ASP A 284 17.62 6.44 -14.81
CA ASP A 284 18.76 7.04 -15.51
C ASP A 284 19.48 8.09 -14.64
N ASN A 285 20.41 8.83 -15.24
CA ASN A 285 21.17 9.90 -14.59
C ASN A 285 21.96 9.46 -13.33
N LEU A 286 22.33 8.18 -13.28
CA LEU A 286 23.28 7.66 -12.30
C LEU A 286 24.71 8.06 -12.68
N ILE A 287 25.60 8.02 -11.69
CA ILE A 287 27.02 8.31 -11.86
C ILE A 287 27.77 6.98 -11.95
N GLY A 288 28.64 6.83 -12.94
CA GLY A 288 29.47 5.64 -13.10
C GLY A 288 30.40 5.43 -11.91
N GLY A 289 30.77 4.19 -11.59
CA GLY A 289 31.64 3.86 -10.46
C GLY A 289 31.00 4.02 -9.08
N MET A 290 29.79 4.58 -8.96
CA MET A 290 29.10 4.75 -7.68
C MET A 290 28.24 3.54 -7.33
N ARG A 291 28.08 3.30 -6.03
CA ARG A 291 27.13 2.32 -5.49
C ARG A 291 25.82 2.97 -5.04
N TYR A 292 24.71 2.36 -5.45
CA TYR A 292 23.35 2.79 -5.10
C TYR A 292 22.58 1.66 -4.42
N ARG A 293 21.82 2.01 -3.38
CA ARG A 293 20.75 1.21 -2.81
C ARG A 293 19.42 1.73 -3.34
N MET A 294 18.59 0.85 -3.87
CA MET A 294 17.28 1.21 -4.44
C MET A 294 16.18 0.38 -3.80
N ASP A 295 15.08 1.02 -3.43
CA ASP A 295 13.86 0.39 -2.91
C ASP A 295 12.65 0.80 -3.73
N VAL A 296 11.60 -0.02 -3.70
CA VAL A 296 10.35 0.27 -4.41
C VAL A 296 9.17 0.10 -3.47
N ARG A 297 8.35 1.15 -3.39
CA ARG A 297 7.15 1.21 -2.55
C ARG A 297 5.91 1.33 -3.42
N ALA A 298 4.86 0.61 -3.06
CA ALA A 298 3.56 0.71 -3.73
C ALA A 298 2.67 1.74 -3.00
N VAL A 299 1.78 2.41 -3.73
CA VAL A 299 0.95 3.50 -3.18
C VAL A 299 -0.53 3.28 -3.48
N THR A 300 -1.37 3.36 -2.45
CA THR A 300 -2.85 3.40 -2.56
C THR A 300 -3.38 4.78 -2.21
N GLU A 301 -4.70 4.98 -2.27
CA GLU A 301 -5.34 6.22 -1.78
C GLU A 301 -5.08 6.49 -0.28
N ALA A 302 -4.83 5.44 0.50
CA ALA A 302 -4.54 5.55 1.92
C ALA A 302 -3.07 5.92 2.20
N GLY A 303 -2.23 5.89 1.17
CA GLY A 303 -0.85 6.34 1.22
C GLY A 303 0.16 5.32 0.74
N GLU A 304 1.42 5.65 1.00
CA GLU A 304 2.57 4.85 0.65
C GLU A 304 2.73 3.63 1.57
N GLY A 305 3.07 2.48 1.00
CA GLY A 305 3.43 1.27 1.74
C GLY A 305 4.71 1.47 2.55
N ASP A 306 4.79 0.83 3.71
CA ASP A 306 5.96 0.95 4.58
C ASP A 306 7.20 0.30 3.95
N PHE A 307 8.38 0.79 4.32
CA PHE A 307 9.63 0.11 4.06
C PHE A 307 9.66 -1.20 4.85
N THR A 308 9.68 -2.34 4.18
CA THR A 308 10.08 -3.58 4.83
C THR A 308 11.56 -3.52 5.21
N ALA A 309 11.95 -4.35 6.19
CA ALA A 309 13.31 -4.48 6.67
C ALA A 309 14.33 -4.54 5.52
N ALA A 310 15.59 -4.17 5.80
CA ALA A 310 16.69 -3.97 4.85
C ALA A 310 16.96 -5.06 3.77
N SER A 311 16.19 -6.15 3.74
CA SER A 311 16.21 -7.25 2.75
C SER A 311 15.50 -6.95 1.42
N ASP A 312 14.68 -5.89 1.30
CA ASP A 312 13.88 -5.64 0.09
C ASP A 312 14.46 -4.55 -0.82
N ALA A 313 15.62 -3.99 -0.46
CA ALA A 313 16.36 -3.08 -1.31
C ALA A 313 17.38 -3.82 -2.18
N VAL A 314 17.51 -3.40 -3.43
CA VAL A 314 18.52 -3.91 -4.35
C VAL A 314 19.71 -2.96 -4.41
N HIS A 315 20.90 -3.51 -4.63
CA HIS A 315 22.12 -2.74 -4.74
C HIS A 315 22.63 -2.81 -6.18
N ALA A 316 23.04 -1.67 -6.72
CA ALA A 316 23.68 -1.59 -8.02
C ALA A 316 25.01 -0.86 -7.90
N GLU A 317 26.07 -1.52 -8.36
CA GLU A 317 27.40 -0.93 -8.51
C GLU A 317 27.58 -0.55 -9.97
N MET A 318 27.61 0.75 -10.25
CA MET A 318 27.67 1.22 -11.62
C MET A 318 29.07 1.01 -12.19
N PRO A 319 29.22 0.50 -13.43
CA PRO A 319 30.52 0.35 -14.05
C PRO A 319 31.28 1.68 -14.10
N ILE A 320 32.57 1.63 -13.75
CA ILE A 320 33.48 2.78 -13.81
C ILE A 320 34.08 2.93 -15.21
N LEU A 321 34.22 4.16 -15.68
CA LEU A 321 34.85 4.49 -16.97
C LEU A 321 35.95 5.56 -16.78
N PRO A 322 36.88 5.73 -17.74
CA PRO A 322 37.81 6.86 -17.75
C PRO A 322 37.04 8.19 -17.66
N PRO A 323 37.55 9.24 -16.99
CA PRO A 323 36.81 10.50 -16.84
C PRO A 323 36.38 11.10 -18.20
N PRO A 324 35.27 11.85 -18.26
CA PRO A 324 34.95 12.62 -19.46
C PRO A 324 36.10 13.54 -19.84
N ARG A 325 36.38 13.64 -21.15
CA ARG A 325 37.50 14.44 -21.65
C ARG A 325 37.33 15.92 -21.29
N PRO A 326 38.32 16.54 -20.63
CA PRO A 326 38.30 17.99 -20.40
C PRO A 326 38.28 18.75 -21.73
N LEU A 327 37.31 19.63 -21.92
CA LEU A 327 37.12 20.36 -23.20
C LEU A 327 37.92 21.66 -23.27
N SER A 328 38.24 22.28 -22.14
CA SER A 328 39.11 23.45 -22.07
C SER A 328 40.58 23.06 -21.99
N ARG A 329 41.43 23.96 -22.46
CA ARG A 329 42.89 23.82 -22.38
C ARG A 329 43.40 24.37 -21.05
N ILE A 330 44.54 23.85 -20.62
CA ILE A 330 45.30 24.45 -19.53
C ILE A 330 46.03 25.71 -20.03
N GLU A 331 46.19 26.69 -19.14
CA GLU A 331 46.80 27.98 -19.44
C GLU A 331 48.25 28.02 -18.97
N ILE A 332 49.11 28.65 -19.77
CA ILE A 332 50.50 28.93 -19.39
C ILE A 332 50.58 30.38 -18.96
N MET A 333 51.17 30.62 -17.80
CA MET A 333 51.42 31.98 -17.31
C MET A 333 52.70 32.52 -17.96
N TYR A 334 52.57 33.15 -19.13
CA TYR A 334 53.73 33.60 -19.90
C TYR A 334 54.65 34.60 -19.17
N ASN A 335 54.12 35.32 -18.16
CA ASN A 335 54.89 36.21 -17.31
C ASN A 335 55.80 35.48 -16.30
N THR A 336 55.66 34.17 -16.13
CA THR A 336 56.47 33.34 -15.21
C THR A 336 57.37 32.35 -15.95
N VAL A 337 57.50 32.47 -17.28
CA VAL A 337 58.36 31.60 -18.08
C VAL A 337 59.82 32.04 -17.98
N HIS A 338 60.61 31.28 -17.24
CA HIS A 338 62.04 31.49 -17.08
C HIS A 338 62.83 30.50 -17.96
N SER A 339 64.15 30.39 -17.73
CA SER A 339 65.02 29.48 -18.49
C SER A 339 64.85 28.01 -18.09
N THR A 340 64.33 27.75 -16.89
CA THR A 340 64.30 26.41 -16.28
C THR A 340 62.93 26.02 -15.76
N ASP A 341 62.03 26.98 -15.56
CA ASP A 341 60.71 26.74 -14.98
C ASP A 341 59.64 27.66 -15.58
N LEU A 342 58.39 27.23 -15.40
CA LEU A 342 57.20 28.00 -15.74
C LEU A 342 56.02 27.59 -14.87
N GLU A 343 55.03 28.48 -14.74
CA GLU A 343 53.78 28.19 -14.03
C GLU A 343 52.65 27.84 -15.02
N ILE A 344 51.92 26.78 -14.68
CA ILE A 344 50.72 26.34 -15.39
C ILE A 344 49.51 26.55 -14.50
N ARG A 345 48.43 27.05 -15.10
CA ARG A 345 47.17 27.26 -14.41
C ARG A 345 46.03 26.52 -15.12
N TYR A 346 45.19 25.86 -14.35
CA TYR A 346 43.98 25.21 -14.86
C TYR A 346 42.84 25.30 -13.85
N SER A 347 41.60 25.24 -14.34
CA SER A 347 40.41 25.40 -13.50
C SER A 347 39.80 24.05 -13.13
N THR A 348 39.27 23.92 -11.92
CA THR A 348 38.46 22.76 -11.52
C THR A 348 37.10 22.68 -12.24
N SER A 349 36.70 23.72 -12.98
CA SER A 349 35.57 23.64 -13.93
C SER A 349 35.80 22.60 -15.04
N MET A 350 37.05 22.19 -15.27
CA MET A 350 37.42 21.14 -16.22
C MET A 350 37.08 19.73 -15.73
N PHE A 351 36.83 19.58 -14.42
CA PHE A 351 36.64 18.29 -13.78
C PHE A 351 35.20 17.82 -13.95
N ASN A 352 35.04 16.55 -14.33
CA ASN A 352 33.74 15.95 -14.54
C ASN A 352 33.70 14.55 -13.90
N THR A 353 32.74 14.36 -13.01
CA THR A 353 32.58 13.14 -12.20
C THR A 353 31.56 12.17 -12.78
N LYS A 354 31.02 12.42 -13.99
CA LYS A 354 29.96 11.59 -14.60
C LYS A 354 30.32 10.09 -14.65
N HIS A 355 31.60 9.76 -14.84
CA HIS A 355 32.09 8.39 -14.98
C HIS A 355 32.65 7.80 -13.66
N GLY A 356 32.56 8.56 -12.57
CA GLY A 356 33.11 8.23 -11.26
C GLY A 356 33.81 9.43 -10.63
N TYR A 357 34.04 9.34 -9.32
CA TYR A 357 34.83 10.34 -8.60
C TYR A 357 36.27 10.34 -9.11
N LEU A 358 36.80 11.54 -9.30
CA LEU A 358 38.19 11.72 -9.66
C LEU A 358 39.05 11.36 -8.44
N LYS A 359 40.08 10.55 -8.65
CA LYS A 359 41.02 10.13 -7.60
C LYS A 359 42.28 10.98 -7.61
N LYS A 360 42.73 11.37 -8.79
CA LYS A 360 43.95 12.15 -8.98
C LYS A 360 43.98 12.86 -10.34
N SER A 361 44.80 13.88 -10.44
CA SER A 361 45.21 14.52 -11.70
C SER A 361 46.72 14.42 -11.88
N ALA A 362 47.16 14.43 -13.14
CA ALA A 362 48.57 14.49 -13.49
C ALA A 362 48.81 15.53 -14.60
N LEU A 363 49.81 16.38 -14.44
CA LEU A 363 50.27 17.26 -15.50
C LEU A 363 51.26 16.50 -16.38
N ILE A 364 51.03 16.49 -17.69
CA ILE A 364 51.87 15.79 -18.66
C ILE A 364 52.60 16.82 -19.53
N VAL A 365 53.92 16.64 -19.67
CA VAL A 365 54.80 17.53 -20.45
C VAL A 365 55.29 16.81 -21.69
N ALA A 366 55.34 17.51 -22.82
CA ALA A 366 55.94 17.01 -24.06
C ALA A 366 56.77 18.11 -24.74
N GLU A 367 57.98 17.77 -25.18
CA GLU A 367 58.83 18.64 -26.00
C GLU A 367 58.31 18.67 -27.45
N THR A 368 58.30 19.84 -28.10
CA THR A 368 57.78 19.94 -29.49
C THR A 368 58.80 19.44 -30.51
N TRP A 369 58.34 18.58 -31.42
CA TRP A 369 59.16 17.89 -32.43
C TRP A 369 59.90 18.82 -33.43
N GLY A 370 59.48 20.08 -33.56
CA GLY A 370 59.97 21.00 -34.60
C GLY A 370 61.43 21.44 -34.48
N GLN A 371 62.11 21.19 -33.36
CA GLN A 371 63.50 21.62 -33.11
C GLN A 371 64.50 20.48 -32.86
N ALA A 372 64.08 19.21 -32.89
CA ALA A 372 64.92 18.06 -32.54
C ALA A 372 65.68 17.47 -33.75
N GLN A 373 66.70 18.15 -34.28
CA GLN A 373 67.52 17.66 -35.41
C GLN A 373 68.81 16.91 -35.01
N LYS A 374 68.86 16.25 -33.84
CA LYS A 374 69.98 15.33 -33.50
C LYS A 374 69.60 14.07 -32.70
N PHE A 375 68.28 13.81 -32.55
CA PHE A 375 67.58 12.72 -31.85
C PHE A 375 67.96 12.41 -30.39
N ASP A 376 67.01 12.65 -29.48
CA ASP A 376 66.50 11.71 -28.48
C ASP A 376 65.08 12.18 -28.13
N LEU A 377 64.05 11.40 -28.46
CA LEU A 377 62.67 11.74 -28.10
C LEU A 377 62.58 11.86 -26.58
N TRP A 378 62.10 13.00 -26.07
CA TRP A 378 61.48 13.05 -24.75
C TRP A 378 60.01 12.63 -24.92
N PRO A 379 59.64 11.36 -24.65
CA PRO A 379 58.24 10.97 -24.67
C PRO A 379 57.49 11.78 -23.61
N ALA A 380 56.20 11.97 -23.80
CA ALA A 380 55.41 12.70 -22.84
C ALA A 380 55.47 12.03 -21.47
N TYR A 381 55.84 12.77 -20.42
CA TYR A 381 56.04 12.25 -19.06
C TYR A 381 55.19 13.01 -18.05
N VAL A 382 54.94 12.40 -16.90
CA VAL A 382 54.19 13.02 -15.80
C VAL A 382 55.12 14.00 -15.07
N ALA A 383 54.77 15.29 -15.08
CA ALA A 383 55.47 16.32 -14.32
C ALA A 383 55.11 16.32 -12.84
N ILE A 384 53.81 16.31 -12.55
CA ILE A 384 53.25 16.47 -11.21
C ILE A 384 52.03 15.57 -11.12
N GLU A 385 51.84 14.92 -9.98
CA GLU A 385 50.64 14.15 -9.65
C GLU A 385 50.01 14.72 -8.38
N THR A 386 48.70 14.98 -8.42
CA THR A 386 47.95 15.59 -7.33
C THR A 386 46.75 14.71 -7.00
N ALA A 387 46.61 14.29 -5.75
CA ALA A 387 45.42 13.59 -5.27
C ALA A 387 44.21 14.54 -5.28
N ILE A 388 43.05 14.04 -5.68
CA ILE A 388 41.80 14.79 -5.71
C ILE A 388 40.87 14.19 -4.65
N GLU A 389 40.38 15.03 -3.75
CA GLU A 389 39.34 14.61 -2.80
C GLU A 389 38.09 14.15 -3.55
N PRO A 390 37.41 13.08 -3.10
CA PRO A 390 36.25 12.53 -3.78
C PRO A 390 35.04 13.47 -3.67
N LEU A 391 34.95 14.42 -4.60
CA LEU A 391 33.89 15.42 -4.67
C LEU A 391 32.92 15.12 -5.81
N ARG A 392 31.62 15.25 -5.53
CA ARG A 392 30.58 15.10 -6.56
C ARG A 392 30.54 16.27 -7.54
N LYS A 393 30.78 17.50 -7.06
CA LYS A 393 30.78 18.74 -7.84
C LYS A 393 31.89 19.66 -7.35
N PHE A 394 32.52 20.38 -8.28
CA PHE A 394 33.57 21.35 -8.01
C PHE A 394 33.00 22.78 -8.14
N LEU A 395 32.21 23.21 -7.14
CA LEU A 395 31.55 24.52 -7.12
C LEU A 395 31.81 25.27 -5.80
N PRO A 396 32.19 26.56 -5.84
CA PRO A 396 32.55 27.32 -7.04
C PRO A 396 33.83 26.77 -7.69
N PRO A 397 33.98 26.89 -9.02
CA PRO A 397 35.23 26.51 -9.66
C PRO A 397 36.34 27.41 -9.16
N HIS A 398 37.51 26.82 -8.92
CA HIS A 398 38.72 27.53 -8.53
C HIS A 398 39.84 27.18 -9.51
N PHE A 399 40.92 27.95 -9.46
CA PHE A 399 42.12 27.70 -10.24
C PHE A 399 43.16 26.98 -9.41
N ILE A 400 43.84 26.03 -10.02
CA ILE A 400 45.02 25.35 -9.50
C ILE A 400 46.20 25.84 -10.33
N SER A 401 47.26 26.25 -9.64
CA SER A 401 48.50 26.74 -10.22
C SER A 401 49.65 25.84 -9.77
N GLU A 402 50.45 25.38 -10.71
CA GLU A 402 51.57 24.46 -10.47
C GLU A 402 52.82 24.93 -11.21
N ILE A 403 53.98 24.88 -10.55
CA ILE A 403 55.26 25.29 -11.13
C ILE A 403 56.00 24.04 -11.61
N ILE A 404 56.37 24.01 -12.89
CA ILE A 404 57.09 22.90 -13.50
C ILE A 404 58.55 23.33 -13.74
N GLY A 405 59.50 22.50 -13.31
CA GLY A 405 60.92 22.72 -13.56
C GLY A 405 61.68 23.50 -12.48
N ALA A 406 61.05 23.78 -11.33
CA ALA A 406 61.71 24.50 -10.24
C ALA A 406 62.65 23.62 -9.39
N ASN A 407 62.44 22.30 -9.37
CA ASN A 407 63.21 21.40 -8.52
C ASN A 407 64.57 21.08 -9.16
N ASP A 408 65.64 21.46 -8.47
CA ASP A 408 67.03 21.16 -8.80
C ASP A 408 67.57 19.94 -8.03
N THR A 409 66.91 19.52 -6.95
CA THR A 409 67.32 18.38 -6.10
C THR A 409 66.54 17.10 -6.41
N CYS A 410 66.70 16.53 -7.62
CA CYS A 410 66.07 15.25 -7.98
C CYS A 410 66.94 14.00 -7.75
N ASP A 411 68.10 14.13 -7.09
CA ASP A 411 69.10 13.06 -7.02
C ASP A 411 68.88 12.04 -5.89
N ASP A 412 68.14 12.40 -4.83
CA ASP A 412 67.90 11.55 -3.63
C ASP A 412 66.41 11.50 -3.23
N ILE A 413 65.59 10.83 -4.03
CA ILE A 413 64.13 10.73 -3.80
C ILE A 413 63.67 9.29 -3.80
N GLU A 414 62.58 9.01 -3.08
CA GLU A 414 61.95 7.70 -3.08
C GLU A 414 61.56 7.27 -4.50
N VAL A 415 61.68 5.97 -4.78
CA VAL A 415 61.49 5.37 -6.12
C VAL A 415 60.12 5.70 -6.74
N ASP A 416 59.10 5.93 -5.91
CA ASP A 416 57.73 6.21 -6.34
C ASP A 416 57.42 7.73 -6.45
N THR A 417 58.39 8.61 -6.17
CA THR A 417 58.19 10.07 -6.23
C THR A 417 58.54 10.61 -7.63
N ILE A 418 57.61 11.36 -8.21
CA ILE A 418 57.80 12.00 -9.51
C ILE A 418 58.66 13.26 -9.34
N CYS A 419 59.85 13.27 -9.94
CA CYS A 419 60.72 14.45 -10.05
C CYS A 419 61.42 14.45 -11.39
N ASN A 420 61.27 15.53 -12.15
CA ASN A 420 61.75 15.60 -13.53
C ASN A 420 62.90 16.61 -13.73
N GLY A 421 63.32 17.27 -12.66
CA GLY A 421 64.35 18.30 -12.70
C GLY A 421 63.90 19.57 -13.41
N PRO A 422 64.84 20.49 -13.68
CA PRO A 422 64.56 21.73 -14.40
C PRO A 422 64.28 21.49 -15.89
N LEU A 423 63.42 22.34 -16.47
CA LEU A 423 63.21 22.40 -17.91
C LEU A 423 64.47 22.88 -18.63
N LYS A 424 64.62 22.49 -19.90
CA LYS A 424 65.74 22.93 -20.73
C LYS A 424 65.54 24.38 -21.16
N PRO A 425 66.59 25.22 -21.18
CA PRO A 425 66.52 26.57 -21.72
C PRO A 425 66.27 26.57 -23.24
N ALA A 426 65.69 27.65 -23.75
CA ALA A 426 65.39 27.85 -25.18
C ALA A 426 64.67 26.67 -25.87
N THR A 427 63.86 25.93 -25.11
CA THR A 427 63.20 24.70 -25.56
C THR A 427 61.69 24.88 -25.55
N SER A 428 61.04 24.37 -26.59
CA SER A 428 59.60 24.51 -26.77
C SER A 428 58.83 23.31 -26.21
N TYR A 429 57.88 23.56 -25.32
CA TYR A 429 57.08 22.57 -24.61
C TYR A 429 55.57 22.74 -24.87
N ARG A 430 54.84 21.65 -24.71
CA ARG A 430 53.38 21.59 -24.61
C ARG A 430 52.98 20.78 -23.39
N PHE A 431 51.85 21.14 -22.82
CA PHE A 431 51.35 20.56 -21.58
C PHE A 431 49.93 20.06 -21.77
N LYS A 432 49.54 19.03 -21.03
CA LYS A 432 48.12 18.63 -20.94
C LYS A 432 47.82 18.09 -19.55
N LEU A 433 46.55 18.09 -19.20
CA LEU A 433 46.06 17.54 -17.94
C LEU A 433 45.51 16.14 -18.17
N ARG A 434 45.96 15.18 -17.35
CA ARG A 434 45.39 13.83 -17.28
C ARG A 434 44.57 13.69 -16.01
N LEU A 435 43.33 13.23 -16.14
CA LEU A 435 42.46 12.95 -14.99
C LEU A 435 42.24 11.45 -14.85
N TYR A 436 42.12 10.96 -13.62
CA TYR A 436 41.94 9.55 -13.31
C TYR A 436 40.67 9.31 -12.48
N THR A 437 39.86 8.34 -12.90
CA THR A 437 38.82 7.74 -12.05
C THR A 437 39.33 6.47 -11.35
N ALA A 438 40.31 5.78 -11.95
CA ALA A 438 41.00 4.63 -11.38
C ALA A 438 42.45 4.56 -11.93
N PRO A 439 43.37 3.77 -11.36
CA PRO A 439 44.77 3.73 -11.78
C PRO A 439 45.01 3.51 -13.30
N ASN A 440 44.16 2.70 -13.93
CA ASN A 440 44.20 2.39 -15.36
C ASN A 440 43.08 3.06 -16.18
N MET A 441 42.30 3.96 -15.58
CA MET A 441 41.17 4.63 -16.23
C MET A 441 41.39 6.14 -16.20
N TRP A 442 41.89 6.68 -17.32
CA TRP A 442 42.25 8.10 -17.43
C TRP A 442 41.92 8.69 -18.79
N THR A 443 41.77 10.01 -18.80
CA THR A 443 41.57 10.79 -20.03
C THR A 443 42.43 12.04 -20.00
N ASP A 444 42.94 12.42 -21.16
CA ASP A 444 43.79 13.59 -21.36
C ASP A 444 43.00 14.78 -21.94
N SER A 445 43.28 15.98 -21.46
CA SER A 445 42.85 17.23 -22.09
C SER A 445 43.50 17.41 -23.48
N GLU A 446 43.08 18.43 -24.21
CA GLU A 446 43.88 18.95 -25.31
C GLU A 446 45.21 19.52 -24.80
N TYR A 447 46.22 19.53 -25.67
CA TYR A 447 47.48 20.20 -25.37
C TYR A 447 47.27 21.73 -25.26
N SER A 448 48.05 22.34 -24.37
CA SER A 448 48.21 23.79 -24.23
C SER A 448 48.76 24.40 -25.52
N GLU A 449 48.76 25.73 -25.56
CA GLU A 449 49.63 26.45 -26.49
C GLU A 449 51.11 26.13 -26.22
N ILE A 450 51.97 26.44 -27.20
CA ILE A 450 53.40 26.24 -27.07
C ILE A 450 53.97 27.29 -26.11
N ALA A 451 54.82 26.86 -25.18
CA ALA A 451 55.68 27.75 -24.42
C ALA A 451 57.14 27.42 -24.69
N THR A 452 57.93 28.46 -24.95
CA THR A 452 59.37 28.35 -25.15
C THR A 452 60.06 28.99 -23.96
N THR A 453 60.86 28.20 -23.24
CA THR A 453 61.65 28.68 -22.10
C THR A 453 62.67 29.73 -22.55
N SER A 454 63.02 30.64 -21.64
CA SER A 454 64.00 31.69 -21.92
C SER A 454 65.41 31.13 -22.09
N TRP A 455 66.31 31.91 -22.70
CA TRP A 455 67.73 31.58 -22.74
C TRP A 455 68.36 31.70 -21.35
N PHE A 456 69.38 30.89 -21.08
CA PHE A 456 70.19 31.02 -19.87
C PHE A 456 70.95 32.35 -19.91
N ILE A 457 70.61 33.30 -19.04
CA ILE A 457 71.36 34.56 -18.93
C ILE A 457 72.52 34.31 -17.95
N HIS A 458 73.72 34.07 -18.47
CA HIS A 458 74.93 34.23 -17.66
C HIS A 458 75.09 35.73 -17.35
N SER A 459 74.74 36.15 -16.14
CA SER A 459 75.21 37.44 -15.64
C SER A 459 76.73 37.34 -15.54
N ARG A 460 77.45 37.96 -16.49
CA ARG A 460 78.86 38.28 -16.28
C ARG A 460 78.92 39.16 -15.03
N ALA A 461 79.51 38.63 -13.96
CA ALA A 461 79.87 39.41 -12.79
C ALA A 461 80.71 40.62 -13.23
N ILE A 462 80.30 41.81 -12.79
CA ILE A 462 81.11 43.03 -12.85
C ILE A 462 81.79 43.18 -11.49
#